data_AF-A0A9Q1MTK5-F1
#
_entry.id   AF-A0A9Q1MTK5-F1
#
_cell.length_a   1.000
_cell.length_b   1.000
_cell.length_c   1.000
_cell.angle_alpha   90.00
_cell.angle_beta   90.00
_cell.angle_gamma   90.00
#
_symmetry.space_group_name_H-M   'P 1'
#
loop_
_entity.id
_entity.type
_entity.pdbx_description
1 polymer ?
#
loop_
_entity_poly.entity_id
_entity_poly.type
_entity_poly.pdbx_seq_one_letter_code
_entity_poly.pdbx_strand_id
1 'polypeptide(L)'
;MGNRSYHSIIPRKYALPISLKSLTLTDTLLQWEEMANIVMLPNLEVLKDKYHGFHGKVWRLKNEEIFNQLKFLLIDVTNLKHWEASSVNFPNLQRLVLKRCFDLEEIPKDVGEICTLESIELYKCRTSVAESLKEIQEEQESMGMIALASS
;
A
#
# COMPACT_ATOMS: atom_id res chain seq x y z
N MET A 1 -18.99 33.16 -3.42
CA MET A 1 -17.71 33.89 -3.41
C MET A 1 -17.02 33.52 -2.10
N GLY A 2 -16.20 32.46 -2.07
CA GLY A 2 -14.73 32.51 -2.20
C GLY A 2 -14.13 32.76 -0.81
N ASN A 3 -13.28 31.95 -0.19
CA ASN A 3 -12.39 30.87 -0.60
C ASN A 3 -12.39 29.80 0.51
N ARG A 4 -12.54 28.51 0.18
CA ARG A 4 -11.91 27.47 0.99
C ARG A 4 -10.48 27.35 0.51
N SER A 5 -9.61 28.18 1.06
CA SER A 5 -8.17 27.96 0.94
C SER A 5 -7.84 26.73 1.77
N TYR A 6 -7.90 25.55 1.16
CA TYR A 6 -7.18 24.38 1.65
C TYR A 6 -5.70 24.69 1.44
N HIS A 7 -5.13 25.52 2.32
CA HIS A 7 -3.68 25.64 2.40
C HIS A 7 -3.15 24.24 2.66
N SER A 8 -2.40 23.72 1.69
CA SER A 8 -1.65 22.48 1.82
C SER A 8 -0.75 22.61 3.05
N ILE A 9 -1.18 22.04 4.17
CA ILE A 9 -0.33 21.83 5.35
C ILE A 9 0.56 20.64 5.01
N ILE A 10 1.56 20.88 4.17
CA ILE A 10 2.65 19.93 4.00
C ILE A 10 3.93 20.73 4.13
N PRO A 11 4.62 20.65 5.29
CA PRO A 11 6.00 21.07 5.38
C PRO A 11 6.80 20.30 4.33
N ARG A 12 7.52 21.01 3.45
CA ARG A 12 8.47 20.47 2.47
C ARG A 12 9.65 19.76 3.15
N LYS A 13 9.42 18.67 3.88
CA LYS A 13 10.51 18.02 4.63
C LYS A 13 11.36 17.11 3.75
N TYR A 14 10.81 16.63 2.63
CA TYR A 14 11.54 15.79 1.67
C TYR A 14 11.27 16.31 0.25
N ALA A 15 12.13 17.18 -0.26
CA ALA A 15 12.10 17.61 -1.67
C ALA A 15 12.59 16.46 -2.57
N LEU A 16 11.80 15.40 -2.65
CA LEU A 16 12.09 14.26 -3.51
C LEU A 16 11.87 14.66 -4.97
N PRO A 17 12.76 14.26 -5.89
CA PRO A 17 12.64 14.64 -7.29
C PRO A 17 11.42 13.97 -7.91
N ILE A 18 10.65 14.72 -8.69
CA ILE A 18 9.46 14.20 -9.39
C ILE A 18 9.78 13.08 -10.40
N SER A 19 11.05 12.96 -10.81
CA SER A 19 11.54 11.90 -11.69
C SER A 19 11.88 10.60 -10.94
N LEU A 20 11.77 10.57 -9.61
CA LEU A 20 12.12 9.40 -8.80
C LEU A 20 11.21 8.22 -9.14
N LYS A 21 11.82 7.14 -9.64
CA LYS A 21 11.11 5.89 -9.98
C LYS A 21 11.14 4.85 -8.87
N SER A 22 12.17 4.87 -8.02
CA SER A 22 12.32 3.92 -6.93
C SER A 22 12.73 4.65 -5.66
N LEU A 23 11.98 4.39 -4.60
CA LEU A 23 12.27 4.87 -3.26
C LEU A 23 12.43 3.67 -2.33
N THR A 24 13.56 3.62 -1.62
CA THR A 24 13.75 2.71 -0.50
C THR A 24 14.00 3.54 0.74
N LEU A 25 13.19 3.33 1.76
CA LEU A 25 13.33 3.93 3.08
C LEU A 25 13.82 2.86 4.03
N THR A 26 14.82 3.19 4.83
CA THR A 26 15.44 2.24 5.76
C THR A 26 15.78 2.95 7.04
N ASP A 27 15.20 2.51 8.15
CA ASP A 27 15.43 3.06 9.50
C ASP A 27 15.28 4.59 9.57
N THR A 28 14.37 5.13 8.74
CA THR A 28 14.09 6.57 8.68
C THR A 28 13.07 7.01 9.74
N LEU A 29 12.31 6.05 10.31
CA LEU A 29 11.30 6.29 11.35
C LEU A 29 10.27 7.36 10.99
N LEU A 30 9.96 7.50 9.70
CA LEU A 30 8.94 8.43 9.22
C LEU A 30 7.57 7.96 9.70
N GLN A 31 6.71 8.86 10.15
CA GLN A 31 5.37 8.44 10.53
C GLN A 31 4.58 8.05 9.27
N TRP A 32 3.71 7.04 9.36
CA TRP A 32 2.84 6.66 8.23
C TRP A 32 1.97 7.82 7.74
N GLU A 33 1.60 8.75 8.62
CA GLU A 33 0.88 9.97 8.30
C GLU A 33 1.69 10.92 7.38
N GLU A 34 3.01 10.78 7.31
CA GLU A 34 3.88 11.55 6.41
C GLU A 34 3.92 10.98 4.98
N MET A 35 3.28 9.82 4.73
CA MET A 35 3.23 9.13 3.44
C MET A 35 2.55 9.96 2.33
N ALA A 36 1.76 10.97 2.68
CA ALA A 36 1.15 11.90 1.73
C ALA A 36 2.16 12.54 0.76
N ASN A 37 3.42 12.73 1.18
CA ASN A 37 4.48 13.25 0.31
C ASN A 37 4.92 12.28 -0.78
N ILE A 38 4.82 10.98 -0.50
CA ILE A 38 5.34 9.90 -1.34
C ILE A 38 4.27 9.43 -2.31
N VAL A 39 3.00 9.40 -1.87
CA VAL A 39 1.83 9.18 -2.73
C VAL A 39 1.81 10.15 -3.91
N MET A 40 2.23 11.40 -3.69
CA MET A 40 2.23 12.46 -4.70
C MET A 40 3.35 12.35 -5.74
N LEU A 41 4.27 11.39 -5.63
CA LEU A 41 5.38 11.25 -6.58
C LEU A 41 4.87 10.67 -7.90
N PRO A 42 4.88 11.46 -9.00
CA PRO A 42 4.12 11.12 -10.20
C PRO A 42 4.74 9.97 -11.00
N ASN A 43 6.01 9.63 -10.76
CA ASN A 43 6.75 8.60 -11.48
C ASN A 43 7.20 7.44 -10.59
N LEU A 44 6.73 7.36 -9.34
CA LEU A 44 7.20 6.34 -8.40
C LEU A 44 6.61 4.97 -8.77
N GLU A 45 7.47 4.08 -9.26
CA GLU A 45 7.11 2.71 -9.66
C GLU A 45 7.40 1.68 -8.57
N VAL A 46 8.37 1.97 -7.69
CA VAL A 46 8.88 1.02 -6.69
C VAL A 46 8.99 1.71 -5.33
N LEU A 47 8.26 1.22 -4.34
CA LEU A 47 8.36 1.66 -2.96
C LEU A 47 8.80 0.50 -2.06
N LYS A 48 9.81 0.73 -1.23
CA LYS A 48 10.32 -0.24 -0.27
C LYS A 48 10.43 0.41 1.10
N ASP A 49 9.61 -0.04 2.03
CA ASP A 49 9.78 0.19 3.47
C ASP A 49 10.60 -0.96 4.06
N LYS A 50 11.75 -0.66 4.66
CA LYS A 50 12.63 -1.65 5.27
C LYS A 50 13.05 -1.21 6.67
N TYR A 51 13.12 -2.14 7.62
CA TYR A 51 13.69 -1.90 8.94
C TYR A 51 13.15 -0.60 9.57
N HIS A 52 11.84 -0.48 9.73
CA HIS A 52 11.19 0.72 10.24
C HIS A 52 11.49 2.00 9.42
N GLY A 53 11.45 1.89 8.08
CA GLY A 53 11.47 3.06 7.20
C GLY A 53 10.28 3.97 7.50
N PHE A 54 9.10 3.36 7.66
CA PHE A 54 7.96 3.96 8.34
C PHE A 54 7.74 3.39 9.73
N HIS A 55 7.18 4.24 10.58
CA HIS A 55 6.83 3.97 11.96
C HIS A 55 5.36 4.32 12.20
N GLY A 56 4.72 3.51 13.02
CA GLY A 56 3.35 3.73 13.47
C GLY A 56 2.52 2.47 13.31
N LYS A 57 1.45 2.38 14.10
CA LYS A 57 0.58 1.19 14.13
C LYS A 57 -0.45 1.18 13.02
N VAL A 58 -0.74 2.32 12.41
CA VAL A 58 -1.82 2.45 11.41
C VAL A 58 -1.25 3.12 10.17
N TRP A 59 -1.49 2.51 9.02
CA TRP A 59 -1.28 3.15 7.73
C TRP A 59 -2.64 3.22 7.03
N ARG A 60 -3.18 4.43 6.94
CA ARG A 60 -4.48 4.69 6.31
C ARG A 60 -4.30 5.54 5.07
N LEU A 61 -4.73 5.03 3.93
CA LEU A 61 -4.86 5.77 2.69
C LEU A 61 -6.31 6.19 2.50
N LYS A 62 -6.53 7.47 2.20
CA LYS A 62 -7.83 7.98 1.77
C LYS A 62 -8.02 7.71 0.28
N ASN A 63 -9.25 7.72 -0.21
CA ASN A 63 -9.54 7.42 -1.61
C ASN A 63 -8.88 8.41 -2.59
N GLU A 64 -8.59 9.65 -2.16
CA GLU A 64 -7.85 10.63 -2.94
C GLU A 64 -6.32 10.43 -2.96
N GLU A 65 -5.77 9.55 -2.11
CA GLU A 65 -4.34 9.27 -2.00
C GLU A 65 -3.96 8.09 -2.91
N ILE A 66 -3.68 8.39 -4.18
CA ILE A 66 -3.51 7.38 -5.23
C ILE A 66 -2.05 7.25 -5.68
N PHE A 67 -1.50 6.05 -5.55
CA PHE A 67 -0.20 5.67 -6.10
C PHE A 67 -0.30 5.35 -7.60
N ASN A 68 -0.41 6.39 -8.42
CA ASN A 68 -0.72 6.26 -9.85
C ASN A 68 0.25 5.40 -10.66
N GLN A 69 1.54 5.32 -10.28
CA GLN A 69 2.54 4.58 -11.06
C GLN A 69 3.13 3.38 -10.32
N LEU A 70 2.72 3.14 -9.07
CA LEU A 70 3.36 2.15 -8.22
C LEU A 70 3.04 0.75 -8.70
N LYS A 71 4.08 0.00 -9.07
CA LYS A 71 4.00 -1.39 -9.54
C LYS A 71 4.47 -2.37 -8.49
N PHE A 72 5.39 -1.95 -7.62
CA PHE A 72 5.98 -2.80 -6.59
C PHE A 72 5.96 -2.13 -5.22
N LEU A 73 5.38 -2.83 -4.24
CA LEU A 73 5.40 -2.45 -2.84
C LEU A 73 6.06 -3.55 -2.00
N LEU A 74 7.11 -3.18 -1.28
CA LEU A 74 7.71 -4.02 -0.23
C LEU A 74 7.51 -3.35 1.12
N ILE A 75 7.00 -4.11 2.08
CA ILE A 75 7.00 -3.77 3.50
C ILE A 75 7.80 -4.85 4.23
N ASP A 76 8.93 -4.46 4.82
CA ASP A 76 9.87 -5.38 5.45
C ASP A 76 10.30 -4.87 6.83
N VAL A 77 9.98 -5.62 7.89
CA VAL A 77 10.23 -5.23 9.28
C VAL A 77 9.59 -3.88 9.61
N THR A 78 8.35 -3.93 10.10
CA THR A 78 7.56 -2.75 10.47
C THR A 78 6.79 -3.02 11.76
N ASN A 79 6.40 -1.96 12.46
CA ASN A 79 5.45 -2.01 13.58
C ASN A 79 4.01 -1.70 13.15
N LEU A 80 3.75 -1.70 11.84
CA LEU A 80 2.42 -1.57 11.26
C LEU A 80 1.53 -2.70 11.75
N LYS A 81 0.37 -2.33 12.29
CA LYS A 81 -0.63 -3.25 12.84
C LYS A 81 -1.89 -3.29 11.98
N HIS A 82 -2.40 -2.12 11.61
CA HIS A 82 -3.60 -1.96 10.80
C HIS A 82 -3.23 -1.25 9.50
N TRP A 83 -3.52 -1.89 8.38
CA TRP A 83 -3.37 -1.32 7.06
C TRP A 83 -4.75 -1.08 6.47
N GLU A 84 -5.08 0.17 6.20
CA GLU A 84 -6.35 0.60 5.63
C GLU A 84 -6.08 1.20 4.25
N ALA A 85 -6.44 0.47 3.21
CA ALA A 85 -6.33 0.90 1.82
C ALA A 85 -7.40 0.22 0.98
N SER A 86 -7.75 0.85 -0.12
CA SER A 86 -8.68 0.33 -1.12
C SER A 86 -7.96 0.07 -2.45
N SER A 87 -8.58 -0.71 -3.34
CA SER A 87 -8.07 -1.01 -4.68
C SER A 87 -7.77 0.26 -5.48
N VAL A 88 -8.58 1.31 -5.30
CA VAL A 88 -8.41 2.62 -5.95
C VAL A 88 -7.11 3.32 -5.60
N ASN A 89 -6.50 3.00 -4.45
CA ASN A 89 -5.22 3.58 -4.05
C ASN A 89 -4.05 3.06 -4.89
N PHE A 90 -4.21 1.91 -5.54
CA PHE A 90 -3.13 1.16 -6.17
C PHE A 90 -3.49 0.66 -7.59
N PRO A 91 -3.89 1.55 -8.51
CA PRO A 91 -4.46 1.15 -9.80
C PRO A 91 -3.50 0.39 -10.72
N ASN A 92 -2.19 0.44 -10.46
CA ASN A 92 -1.15 -0.18 -11.28
C ASN A 92 -0.25 -1.15 -10.48
N LEU A 93 -0.64 -1.50 -9.25
CA LEU A 93 0.17 -2.37 -8.41
C LEU A 93 0.16 -3.79 -8.99
N GLN A 94 1.35 -4.33 -9.23
CA GLN A 94 1.56 -5.66 -9.80
C GLN A 94 2.04 -6.65 -8.75
N ARG A 95 2.82 -6.18 -7.78
CA ARG A 95 3.43 -7.07 -6.79
C ARG A 95 3.49 -6.43 -5.41
N LEU A 96 2.93 -7.15 -4.44
CA LEU A 96 2.98 -6.86 -3.02
C LEU A 96 3.85 -7.88 -2.31
N VAL A 97 4.83 -7.43 -1.54
CA VAL A 97 5.68 -8.30 -0.75
C VAL A 97 5.68 -7.85 0.70
N LEU A 98 5.26 -8.74 1.60
CA LEU A 98 5.29 -8.53 3.04
C LEU A 98 6.34 -9.45 3.66
N LYS A 99 7.32 -8.86 4.36
CA LYS A 99 8.40 -9.59 5.01
C LYS A 99 8.49 -9.20 6.48
N ARG A 100 8.55 -10.19 7.37
CA ARG A 100 8.78 -9.95 8.80
C ARG A 100 7.80 -8.91 9.39
N CYS A 101 6.57 -8.89 8.88
CA CYS A 101 5.48 -8.06 9.37
C CYS A 101 4.83 -8.78 10.56
N PHE A 102 5.50 -8.71 11.70
CA PHE A 102 5.11 -9.45 12.90
C PHE A 102 3.97 -8.83 13.68
N ASP A 103 3.56 -7.60 13.37
CA ASP A 103 2.46 -6.90 14.04
C ASP A 103 1.21 -6.73 13.17
N LEU A 104 1.36 -6.84 11.85
CA LEU A 104 0.27 -6.67 10.89
C LEU A 104 -0.79 -7.76 11.14
N GLU A 105 -2.04 -7.34 11.28
CA GLU A 105 -3.16 -8.24 11.53
C GLU A 105 -3.67 -8.87 10.23
N GLU A 106 -3.89 -8.07 9.18
CA GLU A 106 -4.47 -8.52 7.92
C GLU A 106 -4.03 -7.67 6.73
N ILE A 107 -4.26 -8.17 5.51
CA ILE A 107 -4.20 -7.40 4.27
C ILE A 107 -5.60 -6.82 4.02
N PRO A 108 -5.74 -5.53 3.60
CA PRO A 108 -7.04 -4.99 3.24
C PRO A 108 -7.71 -5.84 2.15
N LYS A 109 -8.98 -6.21 2.35
CA LYS A 109 -9.71 -7.09 1.40
C LYS A 109 -9.74 -6.52 -0.02
N ASP A 110 -9.95 -5.22 -0.14
CA ASP A 110 -9.94 -4.49 -1.42
C ASP A 110 -8.64 -4.66 -2.22
N VAL A 111 -7.50 -5.04 -1.60
CA VAL A 111 -6.27 -5.38 -2.35
C VAL A 111 -6.53 -6.52 -3.34
N GLY A 112 -7.45 -7.44 -3.03
CA GLY A 112 -7.92 -8.50 -3.91
C GLY A 112 -8.63 -8.01 -5.16
N GLU A 113 -9.14 -6.78 -5.18
CA GLU A 113 -9.86 -6.21 -6.31
C GLU A 113 -8.94 -5.45 -7.28
N ILE A 114 -7.64 -5.33 -6.97
CA ILE A 114 -6.67 -4.67 -7.85
C ILE A 114 -6.47 -5.52 -9.11
N CYS A 115 -7.01 -5.06 -10.23
CA CYS A 115 -6.98 -5.82 -11.49
C CYS A 115 -5.58 -6.08 -12.05
N THR A 116 -4.59 -5.24 -11.71
CA THR A 116 -3.21 -5.39 -12.17
C THR A 116 -2.35 -6.28 -11.28
N LEU A 117 -2.88 -6.74 -10.15
CA LEU A 117 -2.10 -7.46 -9.15
C LEU A 117 -1.81 -8.88 -9.61
N GLU A 118 -0.52 -9.17 -9.80
CA GLU A 118 -0.02 -10.46 -10.28
C GLU A 118 0.38 -11.37 -9.12
N SER A 119 0.85 -10.80 -8.00
CA SER A 119 1.33 -11.60 -6.86
C SER A 119 1.28 -10.87 -5.52
N ILE A 120 0.97 -11.64 -4.48
CA ILE A 120 1.17 -11.29 -3.07
C ILE A 120 2.10 -12.34 -2.45
N GLU A 121 3.23 -11.89 -1.91
CA GLU A 121 4.23 -12.78 -1.29
C GLU A 121 4.38 -12.49 0.20
N LEU A 122 4.29 -13.53 1.02
CA LEU A 122 4.46 -13.44 2.47
C LEU A 122 5.72 -14.18 2.93
N TYR A 123 6.55 -13.51 3.74
CA TYR A 123 7.74 -14.13 4.33
C TYR A 123 7.84 -13.81 5.81
N LYS A 124 7.70 -14.83 6.67
CA LYS A 124 7.79 -14.68 8.14
C LYS A 124 6.80 -13.61 8.68
N CYS A 125 5.55 -13.64 8.24
CA CYS A 125 4.48 -12.79 8.76
C CYS A 125 3.64 -13.54 9.80
N ARG A 126 2.74 -12.84 10.52
CA ARG A 126 1.73 -13.49 11.36
C ARG A 126 0.83 -14.41 10.56
N THR A 127 0.31 -15.45 11.20
CA THR A 127 -0.65 -16.40 10.61
C THR A 127 -1.92 -15.69 10.13
N SER A 128 -2.40 -14.68 10.87
CA SER A 128 -3.58 -13.90 10.49
C SER A 128 -3.44 -13.20 9.13
N VAL A 129 -2.23 -12.74 8.78
CA VAL A 129 -1.96 -12.16 7.45
C VAL A 129 -2.11 -13.23 6.37
N ALA A 130 -1.64 -14.45 6.62
CA ALA A 130 -1.80 -15.57 5.70
C ALA A 130 -3.26 -16.04 5.58
N GLU A 131 -4.04 -15.96 6.66
CA GLU A 131 -5.48 -16.23 6.65
C GLU A 131 -6.23 -15.19 5.82
N SER A 132 -5.96 -13.89 6.03
CA SER A 132 -6.56 -12.82 5.20
C SER A 132 -6.21 -12.95 3.71
N LEU A 133 -4.99 -13.40 3.38
CA LEU A 133 -4.61 -13.66 1.99
C LEU A 133 -5.43 -14.81 1.38
N LYS A 134 -5.73 -15.86 2.14
CA LYS A 134 -6.58 -16.96 1.66
C LYS A 134 -8.01 -16.50 1.41
N GLU A 135 -8.57 -15.69 2.31
CA GLU A 135 -9.90 -15.10 2.10
C GLU A 135 -9.98 -14.30 0.79
N ILE A 136 -8.96 -13.46 0.53
CA ILE A 136 -8.85 -12.72 -0.74
C ILE A 136 -8.84 -13.66 -1.94
N GLN A 137 -8.08 -14.76 -1.88
CA GLN A 137 -8.00 -15.74 -2.98
C GLN A 137 -9.34 -16.46 -3.20
N GLU A 138 -10.02 -16.87 -2.13
CA GLU A 138 -11.34 -17.51 -2.20
C GLU A 138 -12.41 -16.59 -2.79
N GLU A 139 -12.38 -15.29 -2.43
CA GLU A 139 -13.26 -14.27 -3.00
C GLU A 139 -13.01 -14.07 -4.52
N GLN A 140 -11.75 -14.06 -4.94
CA GLN A 140 -11.37 -13.99 -6.36
C GLN A 140 -11.83 -15.21 -7.16
N GLU A 141 -11.67 -16.42 -6.61
CA GLU A 141 -12.14 -17.66 -7.24
C GLU A 141 -13.66 -17.69 -7.37
N SER A 142 -14.37 -17.28 -6.33
CA SER A 142 -15.84 -17.19 -6.32
C SER A 142 -16.36 -16.20 -7.38
N MET A 143 -15.77 -15.01 -7.47
CA MET A 143 -16.13 -14.04 -8.52
C MET A 143 -15.80 -14.54 -9.93
N GLY A 144 -14.68 -15.24 -10.11
CA GLY A 144 -14.33 -15.90 -11.37
C GLY A 144 -15.34 -16.98 -11.77
N MET A 145 -15.84 -17.76 -10.80
CA MET A 145 -16.91 -18.75 -11.06
C MET A 145 -18.24 -18.09 -11.44
N ILE A 146 -18.61 -16.97 -10.82
CA ILE A 146 -19.85 -16.22 -11.15
C ILE A 146 -19.77 -15.64 -12.58
N ALA A 147 -18.61 -15.13 -12.98
CA ALA A 147 -18.40 -14.60 -14.33
C ALA A 147 -18.54 -15.68 -15.41
N LEU A 148 -18.12 -16.92 -15.14
CA LEU A 148 -18.25 -18.06 -16.06
C LEU A 148 -19.67 -18.67 -16.12
N ALA A 149 -20.46 -18.54 -15.05
CA ALA A 149 -21.83 -19.04 -15.00
C ALA A 149 -22.85 -18.12 -15.70
N SER A 150 -22.43 -16.93 -16.11
CA SER A 150 -23.28 -15.88 -16.70
C SER A 150 -23.07 -15.65 -18.20
N SER A 151 -22.26 -16.49 -18.86
CA SER A 151 -21.95 -16.46 -20.31
C SER A 151 -22.54 -17.67 -21.04
#